data_AF-A0A9E5GSU3-F1
#
_entry.id   AF-A0A9E5GSU3-F1
#
_cell.length_a   1.000
_cell.length_b   1.000
_cell.length_c   1.000
_cell.angle_alpha   90.00
_cell.angle_beta   90.00
_cell.angle_gamma   90.00
#
_symmetry.space_group_name_H-M   'P 1'
#
loop_
_entity.id
_entity.type
_entity.pdbx_description
1 polymer ?
#
loop_
_entity_poly.entity_id
_entity_poly.type
_entity_poly.pdbx_seq_one_letter_code
_entity_poly.pdbx_strand_id
1 'polypeptide(L)'
;MLDYMNKADVAMRIHATIQALSYEEGRGTDAMKAMLLFSGMIVETAFLFDNGEEALQGSFMKLADMLGCEPLRDEMDYDALPPSTIIDFDTEMGRSMAREFFEDWLDCEYEFHDMLLFIIQQAFIRWESSNDFGMQSRAESFRLLVEGAYRAMSYELGAQELCDVVIEQKIGIEDWSLADSISALSGLAGRQLAISHDGMNQCCWFRGSDLPDLLDQTAYVMTQEAVRLGLPASTDWRFGLPANDVPVNAPTHLVNKIERICEGFYNAIHMDDPHDRAVCAAKAAGRLLAVACGGEKPELEPAIAKPLSMAALTESYKGACVEYAAVSY
;
A
#
# COMPACT_ATOMS: atom_id res chain seq x y z
N MET A 1 12.62 0.77 37.52
CA MET A 1 13.90 1.38 37.11
C MET A 1 14.46 0.68 35.86
N LEU A 2 14.41 -0.65 35.78
CA LEU A 2 14.70 -1.40 34.54
C LEU A 2 13.69 -1.12 33.40
N ASP A 3 12.42 -0.93 33.75
CA ASP A 3 11.34 -0.71 32.78
C ASP A 3 11.42 0.64 32.03
N TYR A 4 11.65 1.75 32.74
CA TYR A 4 11.82 3.07 32.12
C TYR A 4 13.04 3.17 31.19
N MET A 5 14.12 2.44 31.48
CA MET A 5 15.29 2.41 30.60
C MET A 5 14.97 1.72 29.27
N ASN A 6 14.15 0.66 29.29
CA ASN A 6 13.70 -0.04 28.09
C ASN A 6 12.85 0.87 27.19
N LYS A 7 11.91 1.64 27.76
CA LYS A 7 11.03 2.55 27.00
C LYS A 7 11.79 3.66 26.27
N ALA A 8 12.73 4.28 26.97
CA ALA A 8 13.58 5.31 26.37
C ALA A 8 14.48 4.73 25.27
N ASP A 9 15.00 3.51 25.47
CA ASP A 9 15.82 2.82 24.47
C ASP A 9 15.02 2.48 23.21
N VAL A 10 13.78 1.98 23.34
CA VAL A 10 12.87 1.74 22.20
C VAL A 10 12.56 3.05 21.47
N ALA A 11 12.22 4.12 22.18
CA ALA A 11 11.95 5.43 21.57
C ALA A 11 13.16 5.98 20.80
N MET A 12 14.37 5.83 21.35
CA MET A 12 15.61 6.20 20.68
C MET A 12 15.86 5.36 19.42
N ARG A 13 15.61 4.05 19.49
CA ARG A 13 15.75 3.15 18.32
C ARG A 13 14.77 3.53 17.21
N ILE A 14 13.51 3.83 17.54
CA ILE A 14 12.52 4.31 16.56
C ILE A 14 13.03 5.57 15.87
N HIS A 15 13.44 6.59 16.63
CA HIS A 15 13.98 7.83 16.08
C HIS A 15 15.21 7.59 15.19
N ALA A 16 16.16 6.75 15.64
CA ALA A 16 17.38 6.46 14.90
C ALA A 16 17.08 5.73 13.59
N THR A 17 16.16 4.75 13.61
CA THR A 17 15.77 4.00 12.41
C THR A 17 15.05 4.88 11.41
N ILE A 18 14.09 5.71 11.83
CA ILE A 18 13.40 6.64 10.94
C ILE A 18 14.38 7.62 10.32
N GLN A 19 15.31 8.17 11.12
CA GLN A 19 16.34 9.06 10.59
C GLN A 19 17.26 8.33 9.60
N ALA A 20 17.65 7.10 9.87
CA ALA A 20 18.52 6.33 8.96
C ALA A 20 17.83 6.00 7.63
N LEU A 21 16.54 5.65 7.67
CA LEU A 21 15.76 5.31 6.47
C LEU A 21 15.38 6.53 5.63
N SER A 22 15.25 7.69 6.27
CA SER A 22 14.83 8.94 5.64
C SER A 22 16.02 9.82 5.27
N TYR A 23 17.26 9.47 5.61
CA TYR A 23 18.42 10.29 5.29
C TYR A 23 18.95 10.00 3.88
N GLU A 24 19.00 11.04 3.05
CA GLU A 24 19.64 11.02 1.75
C GLU A 24 21.00 11.74 1.80
N GLU A 25 22.06 11.05 1.39
CA GLU A 25 23.40 11.62 1.37
C GLU A 25 23.46 12.87 0.48
N GLY A 26 23.86 14.00 1.06
CA GLY A 26 23.96 15.28 0.36
C GLY A 26 22.65 16.07 0.23
N ARG A 27 21.49 15.49 0.57
CA ARG A 27 20.18 16.15 0.55
C ARG A 27 19.56 16.33 1.93
N GLY A 28 20.03 15.58 2.93
CA GLY A 28 19.51 15.64 4.29
C GLY A 28 18.35 14.66 4.50
N THR A 29 17.50 14.93 5.47
CA THR A 29 16.35 14.07 5.76
C THR A 29 15.20 14.34 4.80
N ASP A 30 14.70 13.31 4.11
CA ASP A 30 13.43 13.33 3.42
C ASP A 30 12.29 13.30 4.44
N ALA A 31 11.66 14.47 4.64
CA ALA A 31 10.58 14.62 5.59
C ALA A 31 9.28 13.91 5.15
N MET A 32 9.05 13.77 3.83
CA MET A 32 7.88 13.05 3.32
C MET A 32 8.02 11.55 3.62
N LYS A 33 9.20 10.98 3.36
CA LYS A 33 9.47 9.58 3.70
C LYS A 33 9.32 9.34 5.21
N ALA A 34 9.86 10.22 6.04
CA ALA A 34 9.66 10.13 7.49
C ALA A 34 8.17 10.19 7.88
N MET A 35 7.38 11.05 7.21
CA MET A 35 5.94 11.16 7.42
C MET A 35 5.19 9.86 7.09
N LEU A 36 5.54 9.22 5.98
CA LEU A 36 4.94 7.96 5.54
C LEU A 36 5.31 6.81 6.48
N LEU A 37 6.55 6.78 6.97
CA LEU A 37 6.96 5.82 8.00
C LEU A 37 6.14 5.99 9.28
N PHE A 38 5.99 7.23 9.76
CA PHE A 38 5.14 7.52 10.92
C PHE A 38 3.68 7.16 10.69
N SER A 39 3.16 7.44 9.49
CA SER A 39 1.79 7.08 9.10
C SER A 39 1.56 5.58 9.19
N GLY A 40 2.50 4.79 8.65
CA GLY A 40 2.48 3.33 8.78
C GLY A 40 2.51 2.86 10.24
N MET A 41 3.39 3.43 11.07
CA MET A 41 3.48 3.06 12.48
C MET A 41 2.18 3.35 13.25
N ILE A 42 1.54 4.50 13.01
CA ILE A 42 0.25 4.83 13.61
C ILE A 42 -0.82 3.83 13.15
N VAL A 43 -0.90 3.54 11.85
CA VAL A 43 -1.90 2.59 11.33
C VAL A 43 -1.72 1.20 11.93
N GLU A 44 -0.49 0.71 12.04
CA GLU A 44 -0.25 -0.60 12.66
C GLU A 44 -0.69 -0.64 14.12
N THR A 45 -0.39 0.42 14.87
CA THR A 45 -0.81 0.48 16.28
C THR A 45 -2.31 0.72 16.44
N ALA A 46 -2.96 1.38 15.48
CA ALA A 46 -4.42 1.50 15.46
C ALA A 46 -5.08 0.12 15.31
N PHE A 47 -4.50 -0.79 14.52
CA PHE A 47 -4.98 -2.17 14.39
C PHE A 47 -4.79 -3.06 15.63
N LEU A 48 -4.08 -2.58 16.67
CA LEU A 48 -4.02 -3.27 17.96
C LEU A 48 -5.33 -3.13 18.77
N PHE A 49 -6.22 -2.21 18.36
CA PHE A 49 -7.50 -1.95 19.01
C PHE A 49 -8.67 -2.55 18.22
N ASP A 50 -9.78 -2.82 18.91
CA ASP A 50 -10.96 -3.49 18.33
C ASP A 50 -11.56 -2.76 17.10
N ASN A 51 -11.53 -1.42 17.11
CA ASN A 51 -11.94 -0.59 15.98
C ASN A 51 -10.79 0.32 15.57
N GLY A 52 -10.04 -0.12 14.54
CA GLY A 52 -8.86 0.60 14.05
C GLY A 52 -9.19 1.99 13.51
N GLU A 53 -10.35 2.19 12.88
CA GLU A 53 -10.75 3.50 12.35
C GLU A 53 -11.00 4.50 13.49
N GLU A 54 -11.78 4.09 14.50
CA GLU A 54 -12.04 4.91 15.68
C GLU A 54 -10.75 5.18 16.47
N ALA A 55 -9.86 4.18 16.57
CA ALA A 55 -8.56 4.34 17.21
C ALA A 55 -7.72 5.39 16.47
N LEU A 56 -7.63 5.31 15.14
CA LEU A 56 -6.88 6.26 14.32
C LEU A 56 -7.43 7.69 14.43
N GLN A 57 -8.75 7.87 14.40
CA GLN A 57 -9.38 9.18 14.64
C GLN A 57 -9.05 9.71 16.04
N GLY A 58 -9.10 8.85 17.06
CA GLY A 58 -8.68 9.17 18.42
C GLY A 58 -7.21 9.58 18.51
N SER A 59 -6.32 8.92 17.76
CA SER A 59 -4.91 9.29 17.65
C SER A 59 -4.74 10.71 17.13
N PHE A 60 -5.48 11.10 16.09
CA PHE A 60 -5.42 12.44 15.53
C PHE A 60 -5.96 13.49 16.50
N MET A 61 -7.08 13.22 17.19
CA MET A 61 -7.60 14.14 18.21
C MET A 61 -6.56 14.39 19.32
N LYS A 62 -5.93 13.32 19.81
CA LYS A 62 -4.88 13.41 20.82
C LYS A 62 -3.65 14.15 20.31
N LEU A 63 -3.23 13.89 19.06
CA LEU A 63 -2.09 14.57 18.46
C LEU A 63 -2.38 16.07 18.23
N ALA A 64 -3.61 16.44 17.87
CA ALA A 64 -4.06 17.82 17.76
C ALA A 64 -3.92 18.57 19.10
N ASP A 65 -4.37 17.94 20.18
CA ASP A 65 -4.22 18.47 21.55
C ASP A 65 -2.74 18.64 21.94
N MET A 66 -1.89 17.65 21.61
CA MET A 66 -0.46 17.69 21.91
C MET A 66 0.32 18.73 21.08
N LEU A 67 -0.10 18.97 19.84
CA LEU A 67 0.51 19.98 18.95
C LEU A 67 -0.02 21.39 19.20
N GLY A 68 -1.22 21.50 19.77
CA GLY A 68 -1.95 22.76 19.94
C GLY A 68 -2.48 23.34 18.63
N CYS A 69 -2.76 22.49 17.63
CA CYS A 69 -3.26 22.89 16.32
C CYS A 69 -4.06 21.77 15.64
N GLU A 70 -4.93 22.16 14.72
CA GLU A 70 -5.65 21.27 13.80
C GLU A 70 -4.85 21.04 12.51
N PRO A 71 -5.08 19.95 11.76
CA PRO A 71 -4.50 19.79 10.44
C PRO A 71 -5.04 20.86 9.49
N LEU A 72 -4.20 21.30 8.55
CA LEU A 72 -4.63 22.24 7.51
C LEU A 72 -5.84 21.69 6.73
N ARG A 73 -6.82 22.55 6.41
CA ARG A 73 -8.10 22.15 5.78
C ARG A 73 -8.21 22.51 4.30
N ASP A 74 -7.22 23.19 3.75
CA ASP A 74 -7.25 23.62 2.36
C ASP A 74 -7.13 22.41 1.41
N GLU A 75 -7.57 22.60 0.17
CA GLU A 75 -7.39 21.57 -0.86
C GLU A 75 -5.90 21.28 -1.04
N MET A 76 -5.57 19.99 -0.97
CA MET A 76 -4.21 19.53 -1.15
C MET A 76 -3.86 19.52 -2.63
N ASP A 77 -2.69 20.03 -2.98
CA ASP A 77 -2.22 20.01 -4.36
C ASP A 77 -2.05 18.56 -4.85
N TYR A 78 -2.30 18.33 -6.14
CA TYR A 78 -2.27 16.99 -6.72
C TYR A 78 -0.90 16.32 -6.55
N ASP A 79 0.17 17.11 -6.62
CA ASP A 79 1.56 16.66 -6.49
C ASP A 79 2.09 16.73 -5.03
N ALA A 80 1.23 16.99 -4.04
CA ALA A 80 1.66 17.14 -2.64
C ALA A 80 2.10 15.82 -2.00
N LEU A 81 1.60 14.70 -2.50
CA LEU A 81 1.91 13.35 -2.02
C LEU A 81 2.55 12.52 -3.13
N PRO A 82 3.48 11.61 -2.79
CA PRO A 82 4.12 10.77 -3.80
C PRO A 82 3.14 9.76 -4.40
N PRO A 83 3.51 9.06 -5.48
CA PRO A 83 2.66 8.03 -6.07
C PRO A 83 2.23 6.96 -5.06
N SER A 84 1.03 6.42 -5.23
CA SER A 84 0.42 5.42 -4.32
C SER A 84 1.30 4.21 -4.03
N THR A 85 2.09 3.76 -5.01
CA THR A 85 3.07 2.68 -4.85
C THR A 85 4.20 3.02 -3.87
N ILE A 86 4.62 4.29 -3.82
CA ILE A 86 5.62 4.79 -2.87
C ILE A 86 4.98 4.97 -1.49
N ILE A 87 3.75 5.50 -1.44
CA ILE A 87 2.98 5.60 -0.19
C ILE A 87 2.85 4.21 0.44
N ASP A 88 2.41 3.21 -0.31
CA ASP A 88 2.29 1.83 0.17
C ASP A 88 3.63 1.28 0.67
N PHE A 89 4.71 1.45 -0.12
CA PHE A 89 6.03 0.95 0.23
C PHE A 89 6.56 1.54 1.56
N ASP A 90 6.56 2.87 1.70
CA ASP A 90 7.10 3.51 2.90
C ASP A 90 6.19 3.31 4.12
N THR A 91 4.86 3.30 3.93
CA THR A 91 3.93 3.02 5.03
C THR A 91 4.00 1.57 5.48
N GLU A 92 4.15 0.59 4.59
CA GLU A 92 4.36 -0.81 4.98
C GLU A 92 5.68 -1.01 5.73
N MET A 93 6.75 -0.30 5.33
CA MET A 93 7.99 -0.28 6.10
C MET A 93 7.76 0.28 7.51
N GLY A 94 6.97 1.36 7.62
CA GLY A 94 6.50 1.92 8.89
C GLY A 94 5.77 0.89 9.75
N ARG A 95 4.79 0.19 9.17
CA ARG A 95 4.03 -0.86 9.85
C ARG A 95 4.89 -2.02 10.32
N SER A 96 5.80 -2.49 9.47
CA SER A 96 6.73 -3.55 9.82
C SER A 96 7.65 -3.16 10.99
N MET A 97 8.13 -1.91 11.01
CA MET A 97 8.90 -1.40 12.14
C MET A 97 8.06 -1.34 13.42
N ALA A 98 6.81 -0.90 13.34
CA ALA A 98 5.93 -0.86 14.51
C ALA A 98 5.72 -2.25 15.11
N ARG A 99 5.53 -3.29 14.28
CA ARG A 99 5.48 -4.69 14.75
C ARG A 99 6.76 -5.11 15.48
N GLU A 100 7.92 -4.87 14.87
CA GLU A 100 9.22 -5.23 15.44
C GLU A 100 9.47 -4.52 16.79
N PHE A 101 9.22 -3.22 16.86
CA PHE A 101 9.41 -2.46 18.09
C PHE A 101 8.36 -2.79 19.16
N PHE A 102 7.16 -3.18 18.76
CA PHE A 102 6.12 -3.62 19.67
C PHE A 102 6.44 -4.99 20.28
N GLU A 103 7.08 -5.92 19.56
CA GLU A 103 7.56 -7.18 20.14
C GLU A 103 8.59 -6.95 21.28
N ASP A 104 9.42 -5.93 21.15
CA ASP A 104 10.37 -5.49 22.18
C ASP A 104 9.69 -4.69 23.32
N TRP A 105 8.45 -4.24 23.11
CA TRP A 105 7.67 -3.49 24.08
C TRP A 105 6.99 -4.44 25.06
N LEU A 106 7.59 -4.61 26.23
CA LEU A 106 7.15 -5.57 27.25
C LEU A 106 5.90 -5.13 28.06
N ASP A 107 5.24 -4.04 27.66
CA ASP A 107 4.07 -3.47 28.34
C ASP A 107 2.81 -3.52 27.45
N CYS A 108 1.87 -2.58 27.61
CA CYS A 108 0.60 -2.59 26.89
C CYS A 108 0.59 -1.74 25.62
N GLU A 109 -0.38 -2.03 24.76
CA GLU A 109 -0.62 -1.41 23.45
C GLU A 109 -0.84 0.11 23.57
N TYR A 110 -1.60 0.54 24.59
CA TYR A 110 -1.90 1.95 24.84
C TYR A 110 -0.65 2.77 25.12
N GLU A 111 0.28 2.27 25.94
CA GLU A 111 1.50 3.00 26.27
C GLU A 111 2.47 3.07 25.08
N PHE A 112 2.52 2.02 24.26
CA PHE A 112 3.32 2.03 23.03
C PHE A 112 2.78 3.05 22.03
N HIS A 113 1.46 3.05 21.81
CA HIS A 113 0.79 4.00 20.93
C HIS A 113 1.00 5.45 21.39
N ASP A 114 0.86 5.71 22.68
CA ASP A 114 1.11 7.04 23.26
C ASP A 114 2.54 7.53 23.07
N MET A 115 3.51 6.62 23.21
CA MET A 115 4.92 6.91 22.98
C MET A 115 5.20 7.24 21.52
N LEU A 116 4.55 6.57 20.56
CA LEU A 116 4.63 6.93 19.14
C LEU A 116 4.07 8.32 18.86
N LEU A 117 2.90 8.67 19.40
CA LEU A 117 2.33 10.00 19.23
C LEU A 117 3.24 11.08 19.81
N PHE A 118 3.92 10.79 20.93
CA PHE A 118 4.92 11.69 21.50
C PHE A 118 6.13 11.87 20.57
N ILE A 119 6.67 10.79 20.00
CA ILE A 119 7.77 10.84 19.03
C ILE A 119 7.40 11.71 17.82
N ILE A 120 6.21 11.51 17.26
CA ILE A 120 5.72 12.24 16.09
C ILE A 120 5.56 13.73 16.42
N GLN A 121 4.98 14.04 17.57
CA GLN A 121 4.84 15.41 18.03
C GLN A 121 6.19 16.12 18.20
N GLN A 122 7.19 15.44 18.77
CA GLN A 122 8.54 15.98 18.91
C GLN A 122 9.20 16.20 17.53
N ALA A 123 8.98 15.29 16.57
CA ALA A 123 9.47 15.45 15.21
C ALA A 123 8.90 16.71 14.55
N PHE A 124 7.59 16.95 14.67
CA PHE A 124 6.94 18.12 14.06
C PHE A 124 7.40 19.44 14.69
N ILE A 125 7.52 19.50 16.01
CA ILE A 125 8.07 20.68 16.69
C ILE A 125 9.49 20.95 16.22
N ARG A 126 10.31 19.90 16.10
CA ARG A 126 11.69 20.03 15.66
C ARG A 126 11.78 20.56 14.23
N TRP A 127 11.04 19.97 13.29
CA TRP A 127 11.02 20.38 11.89
C TRP A 127 10.56 21.83 11.72
N GLU A 128 9.52 22.25 12.45
CA GLU A 128 9.05 23.63 12.45
C GLU A 128 10.11 24.60 13.02
N SER A 129 10.79 24.19 14.10
CA SER A 129 11.81 25.03 14.75
C SER A 129 13.10 25.17 13.95
N SER A 130 13.48 24.14 13.20
CA SER A 130 14.74 24.15 12.47
C SER A 130 14.59 24.77 11.08
N ASN A 131 13.37 24.87 10.56
CA ASN A 131 13.07 25.43 9.24
C ASN A 131 13.87 24.73 8.12
N ASP A 132 14.37 23.51 8.38
CA ASP A 132 15.38 22.81 7.56
C ASP A 132 14.80 22.25 6.26
N PHE A 133 13.49 21.99 6.21
CA PHE A 133 12.88 21.18 5.14
C PHE A 133 12.04 21.98 4.15
N GLY A 134 11.95 23.31 4.29
CA GLY A 134 10.97 24.10 3.55
C GLY A 134 9.52 23.69 3.83
N MET A 135 9.30 22.72 4.73
CA MET A 135 8.00 22.33 5.22
C MET A 135 7.46 23.45 6.11
N GLN A 136 6.25 23.83 5.73
CA GLN A 136 5.41 24.78 6.38
C GLN A 136 4.97 24.27 7.76
N SER A 137 4.20 25.09 8.48
CA SER A 137 3.82 24.92 9.89
C SER A 137 3.51 23.48 10.33
N ARG A 138 3.63 23.20 11.64
CA ARG A 138 3.22 21.91 12.24
C ARG A 138 1.82 21.42 11.81
N ALA A 139 0.91 22.33 11.47
CA ALA A 139 -0.43 22.02 10.98
C ALA A 139 -0.42 21.35 9.58
N GLU A 140 0.57 21.66 8.75
CA GLU A 140 0.74 21.07 7.42
C GLU A 140 1.39 19.71 7.49
N SER A 141 2.44 19.57 8.32
CA SER A 141 2.99 18.27 8.69
C SER A 141 1.90 17.33 9.22
N PHE A 142 1.02 17.85 10.06
CA PHE A 142 -0.11 17.09 10.59
C PHE A 142 -1.12 16.71 9.50
N ARG A 143 -1.43 17.61 8.56
CA ARG A 143 -2.27 17.26 7.40
C ARG A 143 -1.69 16.11 6.59
N LEU A 144 -0.39 16.15 6.28
CA LEU A 144 0.26 15.09 5.49
C LEU A 144 0.29 13.74 6.22
N LEU A 145 0.47 13.74 7.54
CA LEU A 145 0.36 12.53 8.35
C LEU A 145 -1.03 11.92 8.26
N VAL A 146 -2.07 12.75 8.38
CA VAL A 146 -3.47 12.31 8.31
C VAL A 146 -3.76 11.66 6.96
N GLU A 147 -3.35 12.30 5.87
CA GLU A 147 -3.53 11.78 4.50
C GLU A 147 -2.76 10.47 4.27
N GLY A 148 -1.49 10.41 4.69
CA GLY A 148 -0.67 9.21 4.58
C GLY A 148 -1.26 8.03 5.37
N ALA A 149 -1.74 8.29 6.58
CA ALA A 149 -2.33 7.28 7.44
C ALA A 149 -3.70 6.78 6.93
N TYR A 150 -4.57 7.67 6.43
CA TYR A 150 -5.82 7.23 5.83
C TYR A 150 -5.61 6.38 4.57
N ARG A 151 -4.66 6.74 3.71
CA ARG A 151 -4.32 5.90 2.54
C ARG A 151 -3.76 4.55 2.96
N ALA A 152 -2.80 4.53 3.89
CA ALA A 152 -2.23 3.29 4.39
C ALA A 152 -3.29 2.36 5.01
N MET A 153 -4.20 2.91 5.84
CA MET A 153 -5.32 2.14 6.38
C MET A 153 -6.25 1.62 5.28
N SER A 154 -6.55 2.44 4.28
CA SER A 154 -7.41 2.07 3.16
C SER A 154 -6.83 0.94 2.31
N TYR A 155 -5.51 0.93 2.08
CA TYR A 155 -4.84 -0.16 1.38
C TYR A 155 -4.92 -1.48 2.15
N GLU A 156 -4.79 -1.45 3.47
CA GLU A 156 -4.86 -2.64 4.31
C GLU A 156 -6.27 -3.21 4.45
N LEU A 157 -7.24 -2.33 4.72
CA LEU A 157 -8.65 -2.72 4.73
C LEU A 157 -9.04 -3.27 3.37
N GLY A 158 -8.66 -2.61 2.28
CA GLY A 158 -8.98 -3.08 0.95
C GLY A 158 -8.29 -4.39 0.57
N ALA A 159 -7.04 -4.60 0.95
CA ALA A 159 -6.35 -5.87 0.71
C ALA A 159 -7.06 -7.05 1.39
N GLN A 160 -7.54 -6.86 2.63
CA GLN A 160 -8.26 -7.88 3.38
C GLN A 160 -9.69 -8.07 2.87
N GLU A 161 -10.50 -7.01 2.88
CA GLU A 161 -11.93 -7.07 2.57
C GLU A 161 -12.18 -7.49 1.12
N LEU A 162 -11.40 -7.01 0.14
CA LEU A 162 -11.56 -7.45 -1.24
C LEU A 162 -11.21 -8.92 -1.43
N CYS A 163 -10.16 -9.40 -0.73
CA CYS A 163 -9.80 -10.81 -0.77
C CYS A 163 -10.92 -11.68 -0.17
N ASP A 164 -11.48 -11.27 0.96
CA ASP A 164 -12.55 -12.00 1.64
C ASP A 164 -13.83 -12.01 0.81
N VAL A 165 -14.23 -10.87 0.24
CA VAL A 165 -15.39 -10.77 -0.66
C VAL A 165 -15.21 -11.66 -1.89
N VAL A 166 -14.01 -11.76 -2.46
CA VAL A 166 -13.72 -12.66 -3.58
C VAL A 166 -13.88 -14.12 -3.16
N ILE A 167 -13.34 -14.51 -2.01
CA ILE A 167 -13.45 -15.87 -1.49
C ILE A 167 -14.93 -16.22 -1.24
N GLU A 168 -15.68 -15.35 -0.56
CA GLU A 168 -17.07 -15.62 -0.20
C GLU A 168 -18.00 -15.62 -1.41
N GLN A 169 -17.93 -14.58 -2.24
CA GLN A 169 -18.91 -14.40 -3.32
C GLN A 169 -18.49 -15.11 -4.60
N LYS A 170 -17.22 -14.97 -5.03
CA LYS A 170 -16.79 -15.54 -6.30
C LYS A 170 -16.49 -17.02 -6.20
N ILE A 171 -15.71 -17.43 -5.20
CA ILE A 171 -15.36 -18.84 -5.02
C ILE A 171 -16.53 -19.59 -4.35
N GLY A 172 -17.09 -19.04 -3.26
CA GLY A 172 -18.12 -19.72 -2.47
C GLY A 172 -19.51 -19.81 -3.12
N ILE A 173 -19.91 -18.81 -3.94
CA ILE A 173 -21.26 -18.75 -4.52
C ILE A 173 -21.25 -18.90 -6.05
N GLU A 174 -20.31 -18.27 -6.75
CA GLU A 174 -20.24 -18.27 -8.22
C GLU A 174 -19.33 -19.37 -8.81
N ASP A 175 -18.81 -20.27 -7.97
CA ASP A 175 -17.93 -21.39 -8.35
C ASP A 175 -16.68 -20.99 -9.18
N TRP A 176 -16.12 -19.81 -8.90
CA TRP A 176 -14.84 -19.43 -9.51
C TRP A 176 -13.71 -20.28 -8.97
N SER A 177 -12.74 -20.60 -9.83
CA SER A 177 -11.48 -21.17 -9.36
C SER A 177 -10.62 -20.10 -8.67
N LEU A 178 -9.67 -20.54 -7.84
CA LEU A 178 -8.63 -19.65 -7.31
C LEU A 178 -7.83 -18.98 -8.44
N ALA A 179 -7.57 -19.71 -9.54
CA ALA A 179 -6.87 -19.18 -10.70
C ALA A 179 -7.65 -18.03 -11.38
N ASP A 180 -8.98 -18.17 -11.51
CA ASP A 180 -9.84 -17.12 -12.05
C ASP A 180 -9.82 -15.89 -11.14
N SER A 181 -9.89 -16.10 -9.83
CA SER A 181 -9.92 -15.06 -8.81
C SER A 181 -8.60 -14.27 -8.76
N ILE A 182 -7.46 -14.97 -8.79
CA ILE A 182 -6.12 -14.35 -8.90
C ILE A 182 -6.00 -13.54 -10.19
N SER A 183 -6.43 -14.11 -11.32
CA SER A 183 -6.38 -13.43 -12.62
C SER A 183 -7.28 -12.19 -12.65
N ALA A 184 -8.44 -12.25 -12.01
CA ALA A 184 -9.38 -11.14 -11.95
C ALA A 184 -8.81 -9.95 -11.17
N LEU A 185 -8.30 -10.18 -9.95
CA LEU A 185 -7.72 -9.11 -9.11
C LEU A 185 -6.44 -8.54 -9.72
N SER A 186 -5.55 -9.41 -10.20
CA SER A 186 -4.30 -8.98 -10.86
C SER A 186 -4.58 -8.17 -12.13
N GLY A 187 -5.56 -8.63 -12.93
CA GLY A 187 -6.01 -7.91 -14.12
C GLY A 187 -6.72 -6.59 -13.81
N LEU A 188 -7.50 -6.54 -12.72
CA LEU A 188 -8.11 -5.31 -12.23
C LEU A 188 -7.03 -4.28 -11.86
N ALA A 189 -5.98 -4.69 -11.14
CA ALA A 189 -4.86 -3.81 -10.80
C ALA A 189 -4.21 -3.21 -12.07
N GLY A 190 -3.90 -4.05 -13.06
CA GLY A 190 -3.33 -3.60 -14.33
C GLY A 190 -4.25 -2.65 -15.09
N ARG A 191 -5.56 -2.90 -15.09
CA ARG A 191 -6.56 -2.02 -15.73
C ARG A 191 -6.68 -0.68 -15.02
N GLN A 192 -6.79 -0.66 -13.69
CA GLN A 192 -6.91 0.58 -12.91
C GLN A 192 -5.67 1.46 -13.06
N LEU A 193 -4.48 0.85 -13.11
CA LEU A 193 -3.23 1.56 -13.41
C LEU A 193 -3.22 2.16 -14.83
N ALA A 194 -3.78 1.49 -15.83
CA ALA A 194 -3.88 2.07 -17.16
C ALA A 194 -4.86 3.28 -17.17
N ILE A 195 -5.93 3.20 -16.38
CA ILE A 195 -6.92 4.27 -16.21
C ILE A 195 -6.31 5.47 -15.47
N SER A 196 -5.45 5.28 -14.46
CA SER A 196 -4.87 6.38 -13.67
C SER A 196 -4.02 7.36 -14.46
N HIS A 197 -3.62 7.01 -15.68
CA HIS A 197 -2.86 7.88 -16.57
C HIS A 197 -3.66 8.29 -17.82
N ASP A 198 -4.99 8.13 -17.80
CA ASP A 198 -5.90 8.38 -18.93
C ASP A 198 -5.46 7.68 -20.24
N GLY A 199 -4.70 6.59 -20.12
CA GLY A 199 -4.02 5.95 -21.26
C GLY A 199 -3.03 6.84 -22.02
N MET A 200 -2.72 8.06 -21.54
CA MET A 200 -1.92 9.07 -22.26
C MET A 200 -0.43 9.03 -21.88
N ASN A 201 0.44 9.10 -22.90
CA ASN A 201 1.90 9.29 -22.85
C ASN A 201 2.76 8.36 -21.96
N GLN A 202 2.15 7.53 -21.11
CA GLN A 202 2.82 6.56 -20.23
C GLN A 202 2.43 5.12 -20.55
N CYS A 203 1.36 4.88 -21.32
CA CYS A 203 1.07 3.59 -21.94
C CYS A 203 2.13 3.28 -23.00
N CYS A 204 3.25 2.69 -22.58
CA CYS A 204 4.29 2.25 -23.50
C CYS A 204 4.09 0.78 -23.89
N TRP A 205 4.30 0.50 -25.18
CA TRP A 205 4.36 -0.87 -25.66
C TRP A 205 5.66 -1.50 -25.16
N PHE A 206 5.56 -2.43 -24.21
CA PHE A 206 6.70 -3.12 -23.62
C PHE A 206 6.81 -4.58 -24.06
N ARG A 207 8.02 -5.16 -23.93
CA ARG A 207 8.34 -6.51 -24.39
C ARG A 207 8.85 -7.39 -23.26
N GLY A 208 8.27 -8.58 -23.12
CA GLY A 208 8.71 -9.57 -22.14
C GLY A 208 8.79 -8.98 -20.73
N SER A 209 9.98 -9.07 -20.12
CA SER A 209 10.27 -8.62 -18.75
C SER A 209 10.52 -7.12 -18.61
N ASP A 210 10.59 -6.36 -19.70
CA ASP A 210 10.95 -4.92 -19.68
C ASP A 210 9.72 -4.06 -19.36
N LEU A 211 9.15 -4.23 -18.17
CA LEU A 211 7.93 -3.54 -17.76
C LEU A 211 8.13 -2.01 -17.63
N PRO A 212 7.10 -1.19 -17.92
CA PRO A 212 7.08 0.22 -17.57
C PRO A 212 7.24 0.42 -16.07
N ASP A 213 7.91 1.48 -15.63
CA ASP A 213 8.26 1.71 -14.22
C ASP A 213 7.05 1.60 -13.27
N LEU A 214 5.92 2.24 -13.59
CA LEU A 214 4.72 2.21 -12.73
C LEU A 214 4.04 0.84 -12.70
N LEU A 215 4.07 0.11 -13.83
CA LEU A 215 3.55 -1.26 -13.88
C LEU A 215 4.43 -2.21 -13.08
N ASP A 216 5.75 -1.99 -13.15
CA ASP A 216 6.71 -2.76 -12.38
C ASP A 216 6.59 -2.51 -10.87
N GLN A 217 6.38 -1.25 -10.47
CA GLN A 217 6.09 -0.89 -9.08
C GLN A 217 4.78 -1.51 -8.59
N THR A 218 3.73 -1.52 -9.42
CA THR A 218 2.45 -2.16 -9.05
C THR A 218 2.59 -3.67 -8.94
N ALA A 219 3.35 -4.31 -9.84
CA ALA A 219 3.70 -5.72 -9.70
C ALA A 219 4.50 -5.97 -8.42
N TYR A 220 5.40 -5.06 -8.06
CA TYR A 220 6.20 -5.13 -6.84
C TYR A 220 5.31 -5.11 -5.58
N VAL A 221 4.31 -4.22 -5.50
CA VAL A 221 3.31 -4.19 -4.41
C VAL A 221 2.66 -5.57 -4.22
N MET A 222 2.15 -6.15 -5.31
CA MET A 222 1.54 -7.49 -5.29
C MET A 222 2.51 -8.58 -4.82
N THR A 223 3.77 -8.53 -5.28
CA THR A 223 4.79 -9.50 -4.88
C THR A 223 5.18 -9.37 -3.41
N GLN A 224 5.33 -8.14 -2.90
CA GLN A 224 5.66 -7.88 -1.51
C GLN A 224 4.57 -8.41 -0.59
N GLU A 225 3.30 -8.13 -0.92
CA GLU A 225 2.16 -8.59 -0.13
C GLU A 225 2.07 -10.12 -0.07
N ALA A 226 2.29 -10.80 -1.19
CA ALA A 226 2.31 -12.26 -1.21
C ALA A 226 3.49 -12.86 -0.42
N VAL A 227 4.68 -12.27 -0.54
CA VAL A 227 5.89 -12.72 0.17
C VAL A 227 5.75 -12.50 1.68
N ARG A 228 5.19 -11.34 2.08
CA ARG A 228 4.87 -11.01 3.47
C ARG A 228 3.98 -12.08 4.13
N LEU A 229 3.08 -12.67 3.35
CA LEU A 229 2.16 -13.73 3.80
C LEU A 229 2.69 -15.15 3.58
N GLY A 230 4.00 -15.30 3.26
CA GLY A 230 4.69 -16.59 3.26
C GLY A 230 4.95 -17.22 1.89
N LEU A 231 4.66 -16.52 0.78
CA LEU A 231 5.01 -17.02 -0.55
C LEU A 231 6.54 -16.97 -0.79
N PRO A 232 7.17 -18.01 -1.35
CA PRO A 232 8.63 -18.00 -1.57
C PRO A 232 9.08 -16.90 -2.55
N ALA A 233 10.10 -16.12 -2.17
CA ALA A 233 10.66 -15.04 -2.98
C ALA A 233 11.67 -15.48 -4.07
N SER A 234 11.88 -16.79 -4.26
CA SER A 234 13.08 -17.35 -4.91
C SER A 234 13.23 -17.16 -6.43
N THR A 235 12.22 -16.66 -7.14
CA THR A 235 12.27 -16.41 -8.59
C THR A 235 11.63 -15.08 -8.92
N ASP A 236 12.26 -14.29 -9.81
CA ASP A 236 11.62 -13.10 -10.38
C ASP A 236 10.35 -13.53 -11.14
N TRP A 237 9.23 -12.90 -10.79
CA TRP A 237 7.91 -13.27 -11.25
C TRP A 237 7.71 -12.95 -12.74
N ARG A 238 8.62 -12.14 -13.32
CA ARG A 238 8.66 -11.82 -14.75
C ARG A 238 9.08 -13.01 -15.63
N PHE A 239 9.78 -14.02 -15.09
CA PHE A 239 10.35 -15.14 -15.87
C PHE A 239 9.33 -16.07 -16.55
N GLY A 240 8.03 -15.90 -16.30
CA GLY A 240 6.97 -16.72 -16.90
C GLY A 240 6.12 -16.00 -17.96
N LEU A 241 6.44 -14.75 -18.30
CA LEU A 241 5.67 -13.98 -19.29
C LEU A 241 5.92 -14.51 -20.71
N PRO A 242 4.86 -14.66 -21.53
CA PRO A 242 5.01 -15.11 -22.91
C PRO A 242 5.90 -14.14 -23.69
N ALA A 243 6.78 -14.68 -24.55
CA ALA A 243 7.35 -13.87 -25.62
C ALA A 243 6.18 -13.36 -26.47
N ASN A 244 6.08 -12.04 -26.66
CA ASN A 244 4.95 -11.29 -27.26
C ASN A 244 4.62 -11.65 -28.74
N ASP A 245 4.80 -12.89 -29.18
CA ASP A 245 4.39 -13.40 -30.49
C ASP A 245 2.88 -13.71 -30.56
N VAL A 246 2.16 -13.43 -29.46
CA VAL A 246 0.72 -13.70 -29.29
C VAL A 246 -0.02 -12.37 -29.13
N PRO A 247 -1.21 -12.20 -29.74
CA PRO A 247 -2.05 -11.02 -29.52
C PRO A 247 -2.37 -10.80 -28.04
N VAL A 248 -2.64 -9.55 -27.67
CA VAL A 248 -3.06 -9.20 -26.30
C VAL A 248 -4.28 -10.02 -25.92
N ASN A 249 -4.22 -10.71 -24.78
CA ASN A 249 -5.26 -11.64 -24.33
C ASN A 249 -5.62 -11.40 -22.86
N ALA A 250 -6.09 -10.18 -22.58
CA ALA A 250 -6.54 -9.81 -21.24
C ALA A 250 -7.74 -10.66 -20.79
N PRO A 251 -7.81 -11.06 -19.49
CA PRO A 251 -8.97 -11.76 -18.93
C PRO A 251 -10.16 -10.81 -18.69
N THR A 252 -10.57 -10.04 -19.71
CA THR A 252 -11.53 -8.93 -19.62
C THR A 252 -12.86 -9.34 -19.01
N HIS A 253 -13.34 -10.56 -19.29
CA HIS A 253 -14.57 -11.08 -18.69
C HIS A 253 -14.47 -11.22 -17.16
N LEU A 254 -13.32 -11.69 -16.65
CA LEU A 254 -13.08 -11.82 -15.21
C LEU A 254 -12.92 -10.44 -14.57
N VAL A 255 -12.12 -9.57 -15.19
CA VAL A 255 -11.90 -8.19 -14.72
C VAL A 255 -13.21 -7.42 -14.60
N ASN A 256 -14.05 -7.43 -15.64
CA ASN A 256 -15.35 -6.74 -15.64
C ASN A 256 -16.31 -7.27 -14.55
N LYS A 257 -16.21 -8.56 -14.20
CA LYS A 257 -17.07 -9.15 -13.16
C LYS A 257 -16.61 -8.79 -11.76
N ILE A 258 -15.30 -8.69 -11.53
CA ILE A 258 -14.78 -8.32 -10.22
C ILE A 258 -14.81 -6.81 -9.98
N GLU A 259 -14.57 -6.01 -11.03
CA GLU A 259 -14.60 -4.53 -10.98
C GLU A 259 -15.91 -4.02 -10.36
N ARG A 260 -17.06 -4.58 -10.77
CA ARG A 260 -18.39 -4.21 -10.24
C ARG A 260 -18.54 -4.41 -8.73
N ILE A 261 -17.84 -5.40 -8.17
CA ILE A 261 -17.86 -5.67 -6.73
C ILE A 261 -16.93 -4.69 -6.03
N CYS A 262 -15.70 -4.56 -6.53
CA CYS A 262 -14.70 -3.66 -5.98
C CYS A 262 -15.15 -2.19 -6.01
N GLU A 263 -15.90 -1.75 -7.04
CA GLU A 263 -16.45 -0.39 -7.12
C GLU A 263 -17.33 -0.05 -5.90
N GLY A 264 -18.18 -0.97 -5.45
CA GLY A 264 -19.01 -0.76 -4.27
C GLY A 264 -18.17 -0.53 -3.01
N PHE A 265 -17.08 -1.30 -2.87
CA PHE A 265 -16.13 -1.16 -1.76
C PHE A 265 -15.33 0.16 -1.85
N TYR A 266 -14.74 0.47 -3.00
CA TYR A 266 -13.96 1.69 -3.20
C TYR A 266 -14.78 2.95 -2.91
N ASN A 267 -16.05 2.97 -3.34
CA ASN A 267 -16.95 4.08 -3.05
C ASN A 267 -17.26 4.20 -1.54
N ALA A 268 -17.32 3.08 -0.82
CA ALA A 268 -17.61 3.07 0.62
C ALA A 268 -16.44 3.62 1.46
N ILE A 269 -15.21 3.39 1.02
CA ILE A 269 -14.00 3.89 1.68
C ILE A 269 -13.45 5.19 1.06
N HIS A 270 -14.20 5.82 0.15
CA HIS A 270 -13.80 7.05 -0.55
C HIS A 270 -12.45 6.95 -1.29
N MET A 271 -12.15 5.78 -1.85
CA MET A 271 -10.96 5.57 -2.68
C MET A 271 -11.29 5.92 -4.14
N ASP A 272 -11.17 7.21 -4.48
CA ASP A 272 -11.55 7.73 -5.80
C ASP A 272 -10.42 7.65 -6.84
N ASP A 273 -9.16 7.71 -6.41
CA ASP A 273 -8.00 7.67 -7.30
C ASP A 273 -7.82 6.27 -7.91
N PRO A 274 -7.82 6.12 -9.25
CA PRO A 274 -7.55 4.84 -9.91
C PRO A 274 -6.17 4.25 -9.58
N HIS A 275 -5.17 5.07 -9.25
CA HIS A 275 -3.84 4.59 -8.84
C HIS A 275 -3.88 3.94 -7.46
N ASP A 276 -4.62 4.53 -6.50
CA ASP A 276 -4.90 3.93 -5.19
C ASP A 276 -5.67 2.61 -5.34
N ARG A 277 -6.67 2.56 -6.24
CA ARG A 277 -7.42 1.33 -6.57
C ARG A 277 -6.54 0.25 -7.17
N ALA A 278 -5.55 0.64 -8.00
CA ALA A 278 -4.61 -0.30 -8.59
C ALA A 278 -3.72 -0.95 -7.51
N VAL A 279 -3.19 -0.15 -6.58
CA VAL A 279 -2.42 -0.63 -5.42
C VAL A 279 -3.29 -1.55 -4.56
N CYS A 280 -4.51 -1.15 -4.25
CA CYS A 280 -5.44 -1.95 -3.44
C CYS A 280 -5.74 -3.31 -4.08
N ALA A 281 -6.07 -3.34 -5.37
CA ALA A 281 -6.30 -4.58 -6.11
C ALA A 281 -5.03 -5.46 -6.20
N ALA A 282 -3.85 -4.84 -6.34
CA ALA A 282 -2.56 -5.52 -6.35
C ALA A 282 -2.27 -6.20 -5.00
N LYS A 283 -2.53 -5.53 -3.88
CA LYS A 283 -2.39 -6.14 -2.54
C LYS A 283 -3.39 -7.27 -2.33
N ALA A 284 -4.66 -7.06 -2.68
CA ALA A 284 -5.67 -8.13 -2.60
C ALA A 284 -5.28 -9.36 -3.44
N ALA A 285 -4.73 -9.16 -4.64
CA ALA A 285 -4.19 -10.23 -5.47
C ALA A 285 -2.99 -10.94 -4.81
N GLY A 286 -2.07 -10.19 -4.19
CA GLY A 286 -0.92 -10.72 -3.45
C GLY A 286 -1.35 -11.60 -2.27
N ARG A 287 -2.37 -11.16 -1.52
CA ARG A 287 -2.95 -11.94 -0.43
C ARG A 287 -3.63 -13.21 -0.93
N LEU A 288 -4.42 -13.13 -2.00
CA LEU A 288 -5.06 -14.31 -2.58
C LEU A 288 -4.04 -15.31 -3.15
N LEU A 289 -2.93 -14.82 -3.71
CA LEU A 289 -1.80 -15.66 -4.12
C LEU A 289 -1.20 -16.41 -2.93
N ALA A 290 -0.98 -15.73 -1.80
CA ALA A 290 -0.48 -16.39 -0.60
C ALA A 290 -1.46 -17.44 -0.06
N VAL A 291 -2.77 -17.18 -0.11
CA VAL A 291 -3.81 -18.17 0.24
C VAL A 291 -3.75 -19.39 -0.68
N ALA A 292 -3.64 -19.19 -1.99
CA ALA A 292 -3.65 -20.28 -2.97
C ALA A 292 -2.36 -21.14 -2.95
N CYS A 293 -1.23 -20.50 -2.67
CA CYS A 293 0.10 -21.08 -2.82
C CYS A 293 0.80 -21.41 -1.48
N GLY A 294 0.18 -21.08 -0.36
CA GLY A 294 0.72 -21.35 0.98
C GLY A 294 0.60 -22.82 1.39
N GLY A 295 1.44 -23.20 2.37
CA GLY A 295 1.38 -24.51 3.03
C GLY A 295 2.16 -25.64 2.35
N GLU A 296 2.15 -26.83 2.97
CA GLU A 296 2.87 -28.01 2.47
C GLU A 296 2.25 -28.60 1.19
N LYS A 297 0.96 -28.31 0.95
CA LYS A 297 0.19 -28.78 -0.21
C LYS A 297 -0.61 -27.60 -0.77
N PRO A 298 0.02 -26.76 -1.59
CA PRO A 298 -0.68 -25.62 -2.18
C PRO A 298 -1.79 -26.08 -3.12
N GLU A 299 -2.89 -25.32 -3.18
CA GLU A 299 -3.94 -25.56 -4.17
C GLU A 299 -3.48 -25.20 -5.58
N LEU A 300 -2.64 -24.15 -5.68
CA LEU A 300 -1.97 -23.76 -6.90
C LEU A 300 -0.47 -23.63 -6.66
N GLU A 301 0.33 -24.37 -7.43
CA GLU A 301 1.78 -24.29 -7.32
C GLU A 301 2.27 -22.84 -7.58
N PRO A 302 3.18 -22.29 -6.76
CA PRO A 302 3.73 -20.94 -6.97
C PRO A 302 4.31 -20.72 -8.37
N ALA A 303 4.87 -21.78 -8.98
CA ALA A 303 5.41 -21.76 -10.33
C ALA A 303 4.35 -21.54 -11.42
N ILE A 304 3.07 -21.76 -11.11
CA ILE A 304 1.92 -21.53 -12.01
C ILE A 304 1.22 -20.22 -11.66
N ALA A 305 0.99 -19.97 -10.36
CA ALA A 305 0.24 -18.82 -9.89
C ALA A 305 0.93 -17.49 -10.19
N LYS A 306 2.25 -17.40 -10.00
CA LYS A 306 3.00 -16.16 -10.24
C LYS A 306 2.97 -15.74 -11.71
N PRO A 307 3.28 -16.61 -12.70
CA PRO A 307 3.14 -16.26 -14.11
C PRO A 307 1.69 -15.92 -14.51
N LEU A 308 0.71 -16.64 -13.96
CA LEU A 308 -0.71 -16.38 -14.22
C LEU A 308 -1.10 -14.96 -13.81
N SER A 309 -0.77 -14.58 -12.58
CA SER A 309 -1.03 -13.25 -12.04
C SER A 309 -0.32 -12.15 -12.83
N MET A 310 0.98 -12.34 -13.13
CA MET A 310 1.75 -11.39 -13.93
C MET A 310 1.21 -11.25 -15.36
N ALA A 311 0.78 -12.35 -15.99
CA ALA A 311 0.15 -12.30 -17.31
C ALA A 311 -1.17 -11.53 -17.25
N ALA A 312 -2.03 -11.81 -16.27
CA ALA A 312 -3.29 -11.09 -16.13
C ALA A 312 -3.10 -9.58 -15.92
N LEU A 313 -2.16 -9.18 -15.05
CA LEU A 313 -1.81 -7.78 -14.78
C LEU A 313 -1.27 -7.08 -16.03
N THR A 314 -0.27 -7.66 -16.69
CA THR A 314 0.37 -7.05 -17.86
C THR A 314 -0.55 -7.00 -19.08
N GLU A 315 -1.31 -8.04 -19.34
CA GLU A 315 -2.22 -8.10 -20.48
C GLU A 315 -3.44 -7.19 -20.30
N SER A 316 -3.96 -7.05 -19.08
CA SER A 316 -5.06 -6.10 -18.79
C SER A 316 -4.60 -4.65 -18.89
N TYR A 317 -3.38 -4.33 -18.44
CA TYR A 317 -2.78 -3.01 -18.65
C TYR A 317 -2.65 -2.70 -20.13
N LYS A 318 -2.06 -3.61 -20.93
CA LYS A 318 -1.94 -3.45 -22.39
C LYS A 318 -3.31 -3.30 -23.05
N GLY A 319 -4.28 -4.13 -22.67
CA GLY A 319 -5.63 -4.12 -23.21
C GLY A 319 -6.32 -2.77 -23.00
N ALA A 320 -6.30 -2.26 -21.77
CA ALA A 320 -6.86 -0.95 -21.45
C ALA A 320 -6.15 0.19 -22.21
N CYS A 321 -4.81 0.17 -22.27
CA CYS A 321 -4.05 1.13 -23.07
C CYS A 321 -4.47 1.16 -24.55
N VAL A 322 -4.72 -0.02 -25.15
CA VAL A 322 -5.20 -0.12 -26.54
C VAL A 322 -6.61 0.45 -26.70
N GLU A 323 -7.51 0.18 -25.75
CA GLU A 323 -8.87 0.72 -25.76
C GLU A 323 -8.86 2.25 -25.72
N TYR A 324 -8.05 2.86 -24.83
CA TYR A 324 -7.90 4.32 -24.76
C TYR A 324 -7.30 4.93 -26.02
N ALA A 325 -6.27 4.28 -26.60
CA ALA A 325 -5.68 4.73 -27.85
C ALA A 325 -6.70 4.70 -28.99
N ALA A 326 -7.56 3.68 -29.06
CA ALA A 326 -8.59 3.56 -30.09
C ALA A 326 -9.71 4.60 -29.97
N VAL A 327 -10.04 5.05 -28.76
CA VAL A 327 -11.08 6.06 -28.49
C VAL A 327 -10.56 7.50 -28.72
N SER A 328 -9.24 7.69 -28.68
CA SER A 328 -8.59 9.01 -28.83
C SER A 328 -8.32 9.43 -30.29
N TYR A 329 -8.72 8.62 -31.28
CA TYR A 329 -8.66 8.91 -32.73
C TYR A 329 -10.06 9.16 -33.32
#